data_AF-A0A933ZEL0-F1
#
_entry.id   AF-A0A933ZEL0-F1
#
_cell.length_a   1.000
_cell.length_b   1.000
_cell.length_c   1.000
_cell.angle_alpha   90.00
_cell.angle_beta   90.00
_cell.angle_gamma   90.00
#
_symmetry.space_group_name_H-M   'P 1'
#
loop_
_entity.id
_entity.type
_entity.pdbx_description
1 polymer ?
#
loop_
_entity_poly.entity_id
_entity_poly.type
_entity_poly.pdbx_seq_one_letter_code
_entity_poly.pdbx_strand_id
1 'polypeptide(L)'
;MLERLGEIEVALEIVQKTLDALTARGDDEAAFELARAQYAASIRDSWPGNLGKLVGVLERMLANDLLKLTDDERENLRKAQDTFRKTVNE
;
A
#
# COMPACT_ATOMS: atom_id res chain seq x y z
N MET A 1 -19.94 -5.28 4.65
CA MET A 1 -19.28 -4.07 5.20
C MET A 1 -18.17 -4.44 6.18
N LEU A 2 -18.41 -5.27 7.21
CA LEU A 2 -17.37 -5.72 8.16
C LEU A 2 -16.28 -6.60 7.50
N GLU A 3 -16.66 -7.52 6.60
CA GLU A 3 -15.68 -8.35 5.88
C GLU A 3 -14.71 -7.50 5.05
N ARG A 4 -15.23 -6.48 4.35
CA ARG A 4 -14.44 -5.53 3.57
C ARG A 4 -13.48 -4.72 4.44
N LEU A 5 -13.91 -4.33 5.65
CA LEU A 5 -13.04 -3.62 6.59
C LEU A 5 -11.84 -4.50 6.97
N GLY A 6 -12.07 -5.79 7.23
CA GLY A 6 -11.00 -6.75 7.49
C GLY A 6 -10.04 -6.92 6.30
N GLU A 7 -10.56 -6.96 5.07
CA GLU A 7 -9.72 -7.01 3.86
C GLU A 7 -8.83 -5.77 3.72
N ILE A 8 -9.37 -4.58 4.00
CA ILE A 8 -8.61 -3.33 3.95
C ILE A 8 -7.54 -3.29 5.06
N GLU A 9 -7.86 -3.77 6.27
CA GLU A 9 -6.89 -3.87 7.37
C GLU A 9 -5.73 -4.81 7.03
N VAL A 10 -6.02 -5.98 6.46
CA VAL A 10 -4.99 -6.93 5.98
C VAL A 10 -4.13 -6.29 4.89
N ALA A 11 -4.75 -5.56 3.95
CA ALA A 11 -4.02 -4.84 2.91
C ALA A 11 -3.12 -3.74 3.49
N LEU A 12 -3.55 -3.02 4.53
CA LEU A 12 -2.73 -2.04 5.23
C LEU A 12 -1.56 -2.68 5.99
N GLU A 13 -1.75 -3.88 6.53
CA GLU A 13 -0.65 -4.65 7.16
C GLU A 13 0.42 -5.04 6.13
N ILE A 14 0.02 -5.43 4.92
CA ILE A 14 0.96 -5.69 3.81
C ILE A 14 1.76 -4.43 3.47
N VAL A 15 1.10 -3.26 3.42
CA VAL A 15 1.76 -1.98 3.20
C VAL A 15 2.78 -1.69 4.30
N GLN A 16 2.44 -1.92 5.57
CA GLN A 16 3.37 -1.74 6.68
C GLN A 16 4.61 -2.64 6.56
N LYS A 17 4.41 -3.94 6.27
CA LYS A 17 5.53 -4.88 6.10
C LYS A 17 6.45 -4.49 4.94
N THR A 18 5.87 -3.98 3.87
CA THR A 18 6.64 -3.49 2.71
C THR A 18 7.42 -2.23 3.06
N LEU A 19 6.82 -1.30 3.79
CA LEU A 19 7.51 -0.12 4.30
C LEU A 19 8.75 -0.52 5.12
N ASP A 20 8.58 -1.44 6.07
CA ASP A 20 9.68 -1.93 6.91
C ASP A 20 10.79 -2.56 6.07
N ALA A 21 10.42 -3.34 5.04
CA ALA A 21 11.37 -3.97 4.12
C ALA A 21 12.16 -2.95 3.28
N LEU A 22 11.50 -1.91 2.76
CA LEU A 22 12.14 -0.85 1.98
C LEU A 22 13.11 -0.05 2.84
N THR A 23 12.69 0.33 4.05
CA THR A 23 13.57 1.01 5.02
C THR A 23 14.77 0.15 5.37
N ALA A 24 14.58 -1.15 5.65
CA ALA A 24 15.68 -2.04 5.99
C ALA A 24 16.69 -2.23 4.85
N ARG A 25 16.27 -2.04 3.60
CA ARG A 25 17.11 -2.21 2.40
C ARG A 25 17.64 -0.90 1.83
N GLY A 26 17.36 0.23 2.48
CA GLY A 26 17.84 1.55 2.09
C GLY A 26 17.15 2.13 0.86
N ASP A 27 15.91 1.72 0.57
CA ASP A 27 15.06 2.33 -0.46
C ASP A 27 14.29 3.51 0.17
N ASP A 28 15.02 4.46 0.78
CA ASP A 28 14.49 5.47 1.70
C ASP A 28 13.45 6.39 1.06
N GLU A 29 13.62 6.77 -0.21
CA GLU A 29 12.67 7.62 -0.94
C GLU A 29 11.33 6.89 -1.13
N ALA A 30 11.37 5.63 -1.56
CA ALA A 30 10.17 4.81 -1.75
C ALA A 30 9.49 4.50 -0.40
N ALA A 31 10.28 4.22 0.64
CA ALA A 31 9.79 4.07 2.00
C ALA A 31 9.08 5.34 2.49
N PHE A 32 9.68 6.51 2.29
CA PHE A 32 9.09 7.79 2.69
C PHE A 32 7.79 8.09 1.94
N GLU A 33 7.75 7.89 0.61
CA GLU A 33 6.53 8.04 -0.18
C GLU A 33 5.41 7.12 0.33
N LEU A 34 5.74 5.84 0.59
CA LEU A 34 4.78 4.86 1.08
C LEU A 34 4.26 5.22 2.48
N ALA A 35 5.14 5.59 3.40
CA ALA A 35 4.78 5.98 4.76
C ALA A 35 3.83 7.19 4.77
N ARG A 36 4.10 8.20 3.95
CA ARG A 36 3.23 9.38 3.81
C ARG A 36 1.83 9.00 3.33
N ALA A 37 1.75 8.10 2.34
CA ALA A 37 0.48 7.65 1.79
C ALA A 37 -0.30 6.75 2.77
N GLN A 38 0.40 5.85 3.46
CA GLN A 38 -0.16 4.98 4.48
C GLN A 38 -0.72 5.80 5.66
N TYR A 39 0.01 6.81 6.14
CA TYR A 39 -0.48 7.68 7.22
C TYR A 39 -1.80 8.37 6.83
N ALA A 40 -1.88 8.93 5.63
CA ALA A 40 -3.13 9.53 5.13
C ALA A 40 -4.25 8.48 5.04
N ALA A 41 -3.93 7.26 4.62
CA ALA A 41 -4.86 6.15 4.55
C ALA A 41 -5.23 5.53 5.92
N SER A 42 -4.53 5.83 7.02
CA SER A 42 -4.91 5.32 8.35
C SER A 42 -6.21 5.94 8.88
N ILE A 43 -6.60 7.11 8.36
CA ILE A 43 -7.79 7.84 8.77
C ILE A 43 -9.01 7.30 8.02
N ARG A 44 -9.77 6.41 8.67
CA ARG A 44 -10.94 5.72 8.07
C ARG A 44 -12.01 6.69 7.54
N ASP A 45 -12.28 7.78 8.26
CA ASP A 45 -13.27 8.79 7.85
C ASP A 45 -12.89 9.52 6.56
N SER A 46 -11.63 9.42 6.12
CA SER A 46 -11.13 10.00 4.87
C SER A 46 -11.14 9.01 3.70
N TRP A 47 -11.74 7.83 3.89
CA TRP A 47 -11.94 6.86 2.81
C TRP A 47 -13.22 7.19 2.02
N PRO A 48 -13.24 6.94 0.71
CA PRO A 48 -12.21 6.26 -0.10
C PRO A 48 -11.06 7.15 -0.61
N GLY A 49 -11.12 8.47 -0.43
CA GLY A 49 -10.20 9.42 -1.07
C GLY A 49 -8.72 9.17 -0.77
N ASN A 50 -8.36 8.88 0.49
CA ASN A 50 -6.96 8.59 0.84
C ASN A 50 -6.49 7.20 0.41
N LEU A 51 -7.40 6.22 0.27
CA LEU A 51 -7.06 4.92 -0.33
C LEU A 51 -6.69 5.07 -1.81
N GLY A 52 -7.35 5.96 -2.55
CA GLY A 52 -7.00 6.24 -3.95
C GLY A 52 -5.59 6.80 -4.11
N LYS A 53 -5.13 7.65 -3.19
CA LYS A 53 -3.73 8.14 -3.18
C LYS A 53 -2.74 7.01 -2.91
N LEU A 54 -3.08 6.10 -1.99
CA LEU A 54 -2.28 4.92 -1.68
C LEU A 54 -2.19 3.99 -2.89
N VAL A 55 -3.29 3.74 -3.61
CA VAL A 55 -3.32 2.95 -4.86
C VAL A 55 -2.31 3.50 -5.87
N GLY A 56 -2.29 4.82 -6.10
CA GLY A 56 -1.37 5.44 -7.04
C GLY A 56 0.10 5.36 -6.63
N VAL A 57 0.39 5.35 -5.32
CA VAL A 57 1.75 5.12 -4.80
C VAL A 57 2.18 3.69 -5.05
N LEU A 58 1.31 2.72 -4.72
CA LEU A 58 1.57 1.30 -4.97
C LEU A 58 1.79 1.00 -6.47
N GLU A 59 1.04 1.66 -7.35
CA GLU A 59 1.20 1.59 -8.81
C GLU A 59 2.61 1.96 -9.25
N ARG A 60 3.14 3.10 -8.75
CA ARG A 60 4.49 3.56 -9.07
C ARG A 60 5.56 2.63 -8.52
N MET A 61 5.36 2.09 -7.32
CA MET A 61 6.31 1.15 -6.70
C MET A 61 6.36 -0.17 -7.46
N LEU A 62 5.20 -0.70 -7.85
CA LEU A 62 5.11 -1.94 -8.64
C LEU A 62 5.69 -1.78 -10.05
N ALA A 63 5.63 -0.58 -10.61
CA ALA A 63 6.27 -0.24 -11.89
C ALA A 63 7.78 0.04 -11.77
N ASN A 64 8.30 0.20 -10.55
CA ASN A 64 9.72 0.47 -10.32
C ASN A 64 10.48 -0.84 -10.03
N ASP A 65 11.10 -1.41 -11.06
CA ASP A 65 11.89 -2.64 -10.94
C ASP A 65 13.24 -2.45 -10.23
N LEU A 66 13.65 -1.21 -9.93
CA LEU A 66 14.87 -0.91 -9.19
C LEU A 66 14.70 -1.04 -7.66
N LEU A 67 13.46 -1.09 -7.16
CA LEU A 67 13.20 -1.32 -5.74
C LEU A 67 13.64 -2.73 -5.34
N LYS A 68 14.28 -2.85 -4.19
CA LYS A 68 14.81 -4.09 -3.62
C LYS A 68 13.71 -4.91 -2.95
N LEU A 69 12.59 -5.07 -3.64
CA LEU A 69 11.46 -5.91 -3.24
C LEU A 69 11.62 -7.31 -3.83
N THR A 70 11.29 -8.32 -3.04
CA THR A 70 11.21 -9.70 -3.53
C THR A 70 9.98 -9.90 -4.40
N ASP A 71 9.93 -10.99 -5.16
CA ASP A 71 8.76 -11.34 -5.97
C ASP A 71 7.50 -11.52 -5.11
N ASP A 72 7.64 -12.18 -3.95
CA ASP A 72 6.55 -12.36 -2.98
C ASP A 72 6.03 -11.03 -2.44
N GLU A 73 6.93 -10.08 -2.13
CA GLU A 73 6.54 -8.75 -1.67
C GLU A 73 5.82 -7.96 -2.77
N ARG A 74 6.29 -8.05 -4.02
CA ARG A 74 5.60 -7.45 -5.17
C ARG A 74 4.23 -8.07 -5.38
N GLU A 75 4.09 -9.39 -5.24
CA GLU A 75 2.79 -10.05 -5.33
C GLU A 75 1.83 -9.61 -4.20
N ASN A 76 2.33 -9.53 -2.97
CA ASN A 76 1.55 -9.05 -1.84
C ASN A 76 1.10 -7.59 -2.04
N LEU A 77 1.98 -6.72 -2.55
CA LEU A 77 1.61 -5.33 -2.88
C LEU A 77 0.55 -5.25 -3.98
N ARG A 78 0.61 -6.11 -5.00
CA ARG A 78 -0.46 -6.20 -6.02
C ARG A 78 -1.80 -6.57 -5.38
N LYS A 79 -1.81 -7.57 -4.49
CA LYS A 79 -3.03 -7.97 -3.76
C LYS A 79 -3.59 -6.82 -2.92
N ALA A 80 -2.73 -6.10 -2.19
CA ALA A 80 -3.14 -4.94 -1.40
C ALA A 80 -3.71 -3.81 -2.27
N GLN A 81 -3.04 -3.51 -3.39
CA GLN A 81 -3.49 -2.53 -4.37
C GLN A 81 -4.88 -2.88 -4.93
N ASP A 82 -5.11 -4.14 -5.29
CA ASP A 82 -6.40 -4.58 -5.85
C ASP A 82 -7.53 -4.41 -4.82
N THR A 83 -7.29 -4.73 -3.55
CA THR A 83 -8.25 -4.51 -2.46
C THR A 83 -8.60 -3.03 -2.30
N PHE A 84 -7.60 -2.15 -2.30
CA PHE A 84 -7.82 -0.71 -2.20
C PHE A 84 -8.56 -0.17 -3.44
N ARG A 85 -8.19 -0.61 -4.65
CA ARG A 85 -8.83 -0.18 -5.90
C ARG A 85 -10.30 -0.58 -5.94
N LYS A 86 -10.63 -1.80 -5.54
CA LYS A 86 -12.04 -2.23 -5.40
C LYS A 86 -12.80 -1.33 -4.44
N THR A 87 -12.18 -0.93 -3.33
CA THR A 87 -12.80 -0.02 -2.33
C THR A 87 -12.98 1.40 -2.86
N VAL A 88 -12.10 1.88 -3.74
CA VAL A 88 -12.19 3.24 -4.31
C VAL A 88 -13.22 3.35 -5.43
N ASN A 89 -13.45 2.27 -6.18
CA ASN A 89 -14.33 2.24 -7.36
C ASN A 89 -15.80 1.89 -7.05
N GLU A 90 -16.15 1.76 -5.76
CA GLU A 90 -17.53 1.58 -5.29
C GLU A 90 -18.12 2.89 -4.78
#